data_AF-A0AAN6GNX1-F1
#
_entry.id   AF-A0AAN6GNX1-F1
#
_cell.length_a   1.000
_cell.length_b   1.000
_cell.length_c   1.000
_cell.angle_alpha   90.00
_cell.angle_beta   90.00
_cell.angle_gamma   90.00
#
_symmetry.space_group_name_H-M   'P 1'
#
loop_
_entity.id
_entity.type
_entity.pdbx_description
1 polymer ?
#
loop_
_entity_poly.entity_id
_entity_poly.type
_entity_poly.pdbx_seq_one_letter_code
_entity_poly.pdbx_strand_id
1 'polypeptide(L)'
;MPRRKDQESKVVDPIALTASLEELKNSGPLPSVFVFDLDYTLWPLWVDTHVDPPLKRRGQDLNCVYDRSGTSLSFFPHVSTILFFLKRNKIPIGIASRTSAPDAARQALRGLHIVDTAGPEEEQTPVPAISLCDHMEIYPGSKIRHFKSIQKALGHEFEDMSK
;
A
#
# COMPACT_ATOMS: atom_id res chain seq x y z
N MET A 1 -8.88 -26.03 -1.51
CA MET A 1 -7.39 -25.96 -1.45
C MET A 1 -6.97 -26.05 0.01
N PRO A 2 -5.99 -26.89 0.38
CA PRO A 2 -5.52 -26.94 1.75
C PRO A 2 -4.79 -25.63 2.10
N ARG A 3 -5.23 -24.95 3.17
CA ARG A 3 -4.53 -23.78 3.74
C ARG A 3 -3.08 -24.19 4.00
N ARG A 4 -2.12 -23.53 3.35
CA ARG A 4 -0.71 -23.61 3.76
C ARG A 4 -0.66 -23.12 5.21
N LYS A 5 -0.14 -23.98 6.09
CA LYS A 5 0.21 -23.62 7.47
C LYS A 5 1.05 -22.36 7.44
N ASP A 6 0.76 -21.47 8.38
CA ASP A 6 1.42 -20.20 8.60
C ASP A 6 2.94 -20.36 8.48
N GLN A 7 3.50 -19.89 7.36
CA GLN A 7 4.91 -19.54 7.34
C GLN A 7 5.02 -18.37 8.31
N GLU A 8 5.69 -18.59 9.45
CA GLU A 8 6.12 -17.51 10.33
C GLU A 8 6.66 -16.39 9.45
N SER A 9 5.93 -15.28 9.41
CA SER A 9 6.38 -14.07 8.75
C SER A 9 7.70 -13.70 9.43
N LYS A 10 8.82 -13.83 8.70
CA LYS A 10 10.11 -13.32 9.17
C LYS A 10 9.85 -11.91 9.69
N VAL A 11 10.14 -11.68 10.96
CA VAL A 11 10.05 -10.35 11.56
C VAL A 11 10.92 -9.44 10.70
N VAL A 12 10.28 -8.49 10.02
CA VAL A 12 10.99 -7.51 9.21
C VAL A 12 11.56 -6.50 10.18
N ASP A 13 12.87 -6.27 10.08
CA ASP A 13 13.53 -5.17 10.76
C ASP A 13 13.29 -3.88 9.95
N PRO A 14 12.42 -2.97 10.43
CA PRO A 14 12.09 -1.74 9.69
C PRO A 14 13.30 -0.82 9.57
N ILE A 15 14.26 -0.89 10.49
CA ILE A 15 15.48 -0.07 10.48
C ILE A 15 16.40 -0.56 9.35
N ALA A 16 16.62 -1.86 9.25
CA ALA A 16 17.44 -2.44 8.18
C ALA A 16 16.83 -2.19 6.78
N LEU A 17 15.50 -2.31 6.66
CA LEU A 17 14.79 -1.97 5.41
C LEU A 17 14.94 -0.48 5.08
N THR A 18 14.79 0.40 6.08
CA THR A 18 14.97 1.85 5.88
C THR A 18 16.38 2.18 5.42
N ALA A 19 17.41 1.57 6.04
CA ALA A 19 18.80 1.75 5.63
C ALA A 19 19.02 1.33 4.17
N SER A 20 18.41 0.20 3.75
CA SER A 20 18.49 -0.28 2.36
C SER A 20 17.81 0.68 1.38
N LEU A 21 16.69 1.29 1.76
CA LEU A 21 15.99 2.29 0.94
C LEU A 21 16.77 3.60 0.83
N GLU A 22 17.46 4.03 1.90
CA GLU A 22 18.35 5.18 1.85
C GLU A 22 19.59 4.91 0.99
N GLU A 23 20.15 3.70 1.03
CA GLU A 23 21.23 3.29 0.12
C GLU A 23 20.76 3.33 -1.34
N LEU A 24 19.57 2.79 -1.63
CA LEU A 24 18.96 2.85 -2.97
C LEU A 24 18.85 4.30 -3.47
N LYS A 25 18.33 5.20 -2.64
CA LYS A 25 18.24 6.64 -2.95
C LYS A 25 19.60 7.28 -3.22
N ASN A 26 20.63 6.88 -2.48
CA ASN A 26 21.97 7.43 -2.64
C ASN A 26 22.71 6.84 -3.84
N SER A 27 22.28 5.67 -4.34
CA SER A 27 22.90 4.98 -5.48
C SER A 27 22.54 5.56 -6.85
N GLY A 28 21.53 6.42 -6.94
CA GLY A 28 21.09 7.00 -8.21
C GLY A 28 19.75 7.75 -8.12
N PRO A 29 19.29 8.35 -9.24
CA PRO A 29 18.01 9.02 -9.27
C PRO A 29 16.87 8.02 -9.02
N LEU A 30 15.95 8.38 -8.12
CA LEU A 30 14.70 7.66 -7.94
C LEU A 30 13.66 8.11 -8.97
N PRO A 31 12.71 7.23 -9.33
CA PRO A 31 11.51 7.62 -10.07
C PRO A 31 10.80 8.80 -9.39
N SER A 32 10.25 9.70 -10.19
CA SER A 32 9.54 10.87 -9.69
C SER A 32 8.17 10.53 -9.10
N VAL A 33 7.65 9.33 -9.38
CA VAL A 33 6.40 8.79 -8.83
C VAL A 33 6.47 7.27 -8.77
N PHE A 34 5.88 6.68 -7.72
CA PHE A 34 5.70 5.24 -7.59
C PHE A 34 4.23 4.87 -7.71
N VAL A 35 3.91 3.92 -8.59
CA VAL A 35 2.54 3.44 -8.78
C VAL A 35 2.44 1.98 -8.35
N PHE A 36 1.58 1.69 -7.38
CA PHE A 36 1.37 0.34 -6.86
C PHE A 36 0.08 -0.28 -7.41
N ASP A 37 0.12 -1.58 -7.71
CA ASP A 37 -1.10 -2.39 -7.70
C ASP A 37 -1.57 -2.66 -6.26
N LEU A 38 -2.73 -3.28 -6.09
CA LEU A 38 -3.27 -3.65 -4.79
C LEU A 38 -3.10 -5.14 -4.51
N ASP A 39 -3.86 -5.98 -5.21
CA ASP A 39 -3.93 -7.42 -4.91
C ASP A 39 -2.59 -8.11 -5.22
N TYR A 40 -2.09 -8.90 -4.26
CA TYR A 40 -0.76 -9.51 -4.28
C TYR A 40 0.41 -8.52 -4.46
N THR A 41 0.18 -7.23 -4.20
CA THR A 41 1.23 -6.20 -4.16
C THR A 41 1.28 -5.53 -2.80
N LEU A 42 0.18 -4.96 -2.33
CA LEU A 42 0.09 -4.41 -0.98
C LEU A 42 -0.38 -5.45 0.03
N TRP A 43 -1.26 -6.38 -0.34
CA TRP A 43 -1.79 -7.42 0.54
C TRP A 43 -1.84 -8.80 -0.13
N PRO A 44 -1.84 -9.92 0.62
CA PRO A 44 -1.65 -11.27 0.07
C PRO A 44 -2.94 -11.95 -0.44
N LEU A 45 -3.86 -11.20 -1.04
CA LEU A 45 -5.14 -11.72 -1.53
C LEU A 45 -5.72 -10.88 -2.68
N TRP A 46 -6.70 -11.44 -3.39
CA TRP A 46 -7.64 -10.67 -4.22
C TRP A 46 -8.83 -10.17 -3.40
N VAL A 47 -9.01 -8.86 -3.31
CA VAL A 47 -10.04 -8.21 -2.48
C VAL A 47 -11.47 -8.48 -2.95
N ASP A 48 -11.68 -8.81 -4.23
CA ASP A 48 -12.98 -9.17 -4.79
C ASP A 48 -13.36 -10.64 -4.62
N THR A 49 -12.44 -11.47 -4.14
CA THR A 49 -12.61 -12.93 -4.07
C THR A 49 -12.50 -13.48 -2.66
N HIS A 50 -11.56 -12.96 -1.86
CA HIS A 50 -11.17 -13.60 -0.58
C HIS A 50 -11.79 -12.97 0.66
N VAL A 51 -12.49 -11.85 0.53
CA VAL A 51 -13.14 -11.14 1.63
C VAL A 51 -14.58 -10.81 1.28
N ASP A 52 -15.45 -10.72 2.28
CA ASP A 52 -16.86 -10.34 2.15
C ASP A 52 -17.12 -8.98 2.83
N PRO A 53 -17.06 -7.86 2.07
CA PRO A 53 -17.22 -6.51 2.60
C PRO A 53 -18.53 -6.34 3.40
N PRO A 54 -18.63 -5.33 4.29
CA PRO A 54 -17.72 -4.21 4.43
C PRO A 54 -16.43 -4.57 5.18
N LEU A 55 -15.32 -3.95 4.77
CA LEU A 55 -14.04 -4.03 5.49
C LEU A 55 -13.95 -2.90 6.51
N LYS A 56 -13.68 -3.25 7.77
CA LYS A 56 -13.61 -2.28 8.88
C LYS A 56 -12.44 -2.58 9.82
N ARG A 57 -11.78 -1.53 10.28
CA ARG A 57 -10.86 -1.59 11.42
C ARG A 57 -11.66 -1.88 12.69
N ARG A 58 -11.07 -2.64 13.63
CA ARG A 58 -11.63 -2.85 14.97
C ARG A 58 -10.77 -2.08 15.99
N GLY A 59 -11.41 -1.26 16.82
CA GLY A 59 -10.73 -0.50 17.87
C GLY A 59 -9.49 0.25 17.36
N GLN A 60 -8.34 -0.10 17.93
CA GLN A 60 -7.04 0.49 17.61
C GLN A 60 -6.13 -0.44 16.79
N ASP A 61 -6.65 -1.52 16.21
CA ASP A 61 -5.85 -2.49 15.45
C ASP A 61 -5.04 -1.80 14.35
N LEU A 62 -3.73 -2.05 14.32
CA LEU A 62 -2.84 -1.53 13.28
C LEU A 62 -2.71 -2.56 12.16
N ASN A 63 -2.59 -2.06 10.93
CA ASN A 63 -2.43 -2.85 9.72
C ASN A 63 -3.42 -4.02 9.63
N CYS A 64 -4.66 -3.85 10.09
CA CYS A 64 -5.66 -4.91 10.07
C CYS A 64 -7.07 -4.35 9.91
N VAL A 65 -7.80 -4.90 8.94
CA VAL A 65 -9.24 -4.71 8.79
C VAL A 65 -9.91 -6.07 8.70
N TYR A 66 -11.20 -6.12 9.04
CA TYR A 66 -11.98 -7.34 9.07
C TYR A 66 -13.21 -7.18 8.19
N ASP A 67 -13.55 -8.24 7.49
CA ASP A 67 -14.79 -8.37 6.75
C ASP A 67 -15.96 -8.75 7.67
N ARG A 68 -17.15 -8.96 7.11
CA ARG A 68 -18.34 -9.30 7.93
C ARG A 68 -18.25 -10.68 8.59
N SER A 69 -17.50 -11.60 8.00
CA SER A 69 -17.29 -12.96 8.52
C SER A 69 -16.17 -13.02 9.56
N GLY A 70 -15.43 -11.92 9.72
CA GLY A 70 -14.27 -11.83 10.61
C GLY A 70 -12.96 -12.25 9.95
N THR A 71 -12.93 -12.50 8.64
CA THR A 71 -11.70 -12.67 7.88
C THR A 71 -10.92 -11.37 7.87
N SER A 72 -9.65 -11.43 8.26
CA SER A 72 -8.75 -10.27 8.29
C SER A 72 -8.07 -10.04 6.94
N LEU A 73 -7.76 -8.77 6.69
CA LEU A 73 -6.90 -8.29 5.62
C LEU A 73 -5.87 -7.34 6.23
N SER A 74 -4.61 -7.59 5.91
CA SER A 74 -3.44 -6.81 6.34
C SER A 74 -2.49 -6.62 5.17
N PHE A 75 -1.70 -5.54 5.19
CA PHE A 75 -0.61 -5.40 4.22
C PHE A 75 0.50 -6.42 4.45
N PHE A 76 1.32 -6.64 3.41
CA PHE A 76 2.62 -7.26 3.58
C PHE A 76 3.49 -6.46 4.57
N PRO A 77 4.36 -7.13 5.35
CA PRO A 77 5.11 -6.49 6.43
C PRO A 77 5.93 -5.25 6.03
N HIS A 78 6.48 -5.22 4.81
CA HIS A 78 7.36 -4.15 4.33
C HIS A 78 6.61 -2.89 3.84
N VAL A 79 5.29 -2.99 3.60
CA VAL A 79 4.52 -1.94 2.93
C VAL A 79 4.52 -0.64 3.73
N SER A 80 4.36 -0.71 5.05
CA SER A 80 4.37 0.50 5.89
C SER A 80 5.67 1.30 5.69
N THR A 81 6.82 0.65 5.84
CA THR A 81 8.13 1.28 5.70
C THR A 81 8.34 1.87 4.30
N ILE A 82 7.93 1.17 3.24
CA ILE A 82 8.06 1.65 1.86
C ILE A 82 7.22 2.91 1.64
N LEU A 83 5.94 2.91 2.06
CA LEU A 83 5.06 4.06 1.86
C LEU A 83 5.55 5.30 2.62
N PHE A 84 6.01 5.13 3.86
CA PHE A 84 6.56 6.24 4.64
C PHE A 84 7.91 6.72 4.13
N PHE A 85 8.77 5.84 3.62
CA PHE A 85 9.99 6.25 2.93
C PHE A 85 9.68 7.16 1.73
N LEU A 86 8.73 6.78 0.88
CA LEU A 86 8.32 7.60 -0.26
C LEU A 86 7.75 8.95 0.21
N LYS A 87 6.91 8.94 1.26
CA LYS A 87 6.31 10.16 1.81
C LYS A 87 7.38 11.13 2.35
N ARG A 88 8.34 10.65 3.14
CA ARG A 88 9.46 11.45 3.69
C ARG A 88 10.32 12.06 2.59
N ASN A 89 10.49 11.33 1.49
CA ASN A 89 11.24 11.77 0.31
C ASN A 89 10.40 12.61 -0.67
N LYS A 90 9.13 12.92 -0.32
CA LYS A 90 8.21 13.72 -1.14
C LYS A 90 8.01 13.14 -2.55
N ILE A 91 8.03 11.81 -2.65
CA ILE A 91 7.77 11.10 -3.90
C ILE A 91 6.28 10.71 -3.92
N PRO A 92 5.49 11.22 -4.88
CA PRO A 92 4.09 10.87 -5.02
C PRO A 92 3.83 9.37 -5.13
N ILE A 93 2.71 8.94 -4.56
CA ILE A 93 2.25 7.55 -4.52
C ILE A 93 0.93 7.44 -5.29
N GLY A 94 0.97 6.71 -6.41
CA GLY A 94 -0.20 6.33 -7.19
C GLY A 94 -0.68 4.92 -6.86
N ILE A 95 -1.99 4.67 -6.96
CA ILE A 95 -2.58 3.33 -6.98
C ILE A 95 -3.20 3.09 -8.35
N ALA A 96 -2.92 1.93 -8.94
CA ALA A 96 -3.56 1.46 -10.16
C ALA A 96 -4.02 0.02 -9.96
N SER A 97 -5.31 -0.23 -9.73
CA SER A 97 -5.85 -1.59 -9.51
C SER A 97 -7.03 -1.90 -10.42
N ARG A 98 -7.05 -3.13 -10.93
CA ARG A 98 -8.10 -3.64 -11.82
C ARG A 98 -9.23 -4.38 -11.11
N THR A 99 -9.27 -4.39 -9.78
CA THR A 99 -10.28 -5.13 -9.03
C THR A 99 -11.71 -4.73 -9.44
N SER A 100 -12.62 -5.71 -9.47
CA SER A 100 -14.05 -5.46 -9.61
C SER A 100 -14.74 -5.03 -8.32
N ALA A 101 -14.01 -4.97 -7.19
CA ALA A 101 -14.52 -4.51 -5.90
C ALA A 101 -13.86 -3.19 -5.45
N PRO A 102 -14.04 -2.08 -6.21
CA PRO A 102 -13.34 -0.83 -5.93
C PRO A 102 -13.71 -0.20 -4.58
N ASP A 103 -14.94 -0.39 -4.11
CA ASP A 103 -15.36 0.10 -2.80
C ASP A 103 -14.73 -0.68 -1.65
N ALA A 104 -14.58 -2.01 -1.81
CA ALA A 104 -13.90 -2.85 -0.83
C ALA A 104 -12.41 -2.46 -0.72
N ALA A 105 -11.73 -2.28 -1.85
CA ALA A 105 -10.35 -1.79 -1.88
C ALA A 105 -10.19 -0.44 -1.14
N ARG A 106 -11.09 0.52 -1.40
CA ARG A 106 -11.05 1.82 -0.69
C ARG A 106 -11.39 1.70 0.79
N GLN A 107 -12.28 0.78 1.19
CA GLN A 107 -12.55 0.49 2.60
C GLN A 107 -11.31 -0.09 3.28
N ALA A 108 -10.59 -1.02 2.62
CA ALA A 108 -9.32 -1.54 3.12
C ALA A 108 -8.31 -0.42 3.35
N LEU A 109 -8.02 0.40 2.34
CA LEU A 109 -7.04 1.50 2.45
C LEU A 109 -7.43 2.54 3.53
N ARG A 110 -8.73 2.80 3.74
CA ARG A 110 -9.20 3.69 4.82
C ARG A 110 -9.06 3.05 6.20
N GLY A 111 -9.32 1.75 6.31
CA GLY A 111 -9.32 1.04 7.59
C GLY A 111 -7.93 0.60 8.03
N LEU A 112 -7.02 0.29 7.10
CA LEU A 112 -5.64 -0.09 7.37
C LEU A 112 -4.87 1.13 7.88
N HIS A 113 -4.77 1.26 9.19
CA HIS A 113 -3.96 2.29 9.81
C HIS A 113 -2.55 1.78 10.02
N ILE A 114 -1.56 2.56 9.59
CA ILE A 114 -0.14 2.21 9.63
C ILE A 114 0.66 3.34 10.29
N VAL A 115 1.85 2.98 10.78
CA VAL A 115 2.72 3.86 11.57
C VAL A 115 4.12 3.84 10.95
N ASP A 116 4.80 4.99 10.93
CA ASP A 116 6.20 5.09 10.53
C ASP A 116 7.10 4.66 11.68
N THR A 117 7.32 3.36 11.82
CA THR A 117 8.18 2.81 12.89
C THR A 117 9.67 3.16 12.73
N ALA A 118 10.06 3.75 11.59
CA ALA A 118 11.42 4.22 11.34
C ALA A 118 11.58 5.73 11.61
N GLY A 119 10.50 6.45 11.92
CA GLY A 119 10.51 7.86 12.31
C GLY A 119 10.73 8.07 13.82
N PRO A 120 10.92 9.33 14.25
CA PRO A 120 11.01 9.67 15.68
C PRO A 120 9.77 9.18 16.45
N GLU A 121 9.97 8.58 17.63
CA GLU A 121 8.88 7.99 18.43
C GLU A 121 7.71 8.96 18.71
N GLU A 122 8.04 10.24 18.89
CA GLU A 122 7.09 11.33 19.16
C GLU A 122 6.14 11.60 17.98
N GLU A 123 6.53 11.21 16.76
CA GLU A 123 5.78 11.42 15.52
C GLU A 123 5.05 10.14 15.06
N GLN A 124 5.20 9.02 15.77
CA GLN A 124 4.64 7.71 15.43
C GLN A 124 3.13 7.62 15.68
N THR A 125 2.36 8.42 14.95
CA THR A 125 0.90 8.43 14.99
C THR A 125 0.32 7.55 13.89
N PRO A 126 -0.64 6.65 14.21
CA PRO A 126 -1.30 5.85 13.20
C PRO A 126 -2.11 6.70 12.23
N VAL A 127 -1.84 6.58 10.94
CA VAL A 127 -2.60 7.23 9.87
C VAL A 127 -3.25 6.20 8.97
N PRO A 128 -4.44 6.47 8.40
CA PRO A 128 -5.04 5.57 7.42
C PRO A 128 -4.18 5.54 6.15
N ALA A 129 -3.88 4.36 5.62
CA ALA A 129 -2.97 4.22 4.47
C ALA A 129 -3.42 5.01 3.24
N ILE A 130 -4.73 5.19 3.06
CA ILE A 130 -5.31 6.01 1.99
C ILE A 130 -4.79 7.47 2.00
N SER A 131 -4.40 8.02 3.16
CA SER A 131 -3.88 9.40 3.24
C SER A 131 -2.44 9.53 2.75
N LEU A 132 -1.75 8.42 2.53
CA LEU A 132 -0.42 8.41 1.93
C LEU A 132 -0.48 8.38 0.39
N CYS A 133 -1.63 8.00 -0.20
CA CYS A 133 -1.81 7.93 -1.65
C CYS A 133 -2.22 9.29 -2.23
N ASP A 134 -1.51 9.77 -3.24
CA ASP A 134 -1.78 11.06 -3.89
C ASP A 134 -2.81 10.94 -5.04
N HIS A 135 -2.83 9.81 -5.75
CA HIS A 135 -3.86 9.54 -6.76
C HIS A 135 -4.21 8.04 -6.83
N MET A 136 -5.47 7.72 -7.07
CA MET A 136 -5.92 6.33 -7.10
C MET A 136 -6.89 6.04 -8.25
N GLU A 137 -6.48 5.12 -9.12
CA GLU A 137 -7.29 4.53 -10.17
C GLU A 137 -7.62 3.09 -9.75
N ILE A 138 -8.85 2.85 -9.31
CA ILE A 138 -9.30 1.54 -8.82
C ILE A 138 -10.62 1.21 -9.51
N TYR A 139 -10.55 0.42 -10.59
CA TYR A 139 -11.68 -0.06 -11.37
C TYR A 139 -11.24 -1.10 -12.42
N PRO A 140 -12.14 -1.95 -12.93
CA PRO A 140 -11.82 -2.86 -14.03
C PRO A 140 -11.39 -2.11 -15.30
N GLY A 141 -10.26 -2.50 -15.89
CA GLY A 141 -9.80 -1.91 -17.15
C GLY A 141 -8.32 -2.11 -17.43
N SER A 142 -7.83 -1.54 -18.53
CA SER A 142 -6.41 -1.59 -18.88
C SER A 142 -5.58 -0.69 -17.97
N LYS A 143 -4.45 -1.19 -17.46
CA LYS A 143 -3.46 -0.40 -16.69
C LYS A 143 -2.92 0.79 -17.49
N ILE A 144 -2.92 0.72 -18.82
CA ILE A 144 -2.55 1.87 -19.67
C ILE A 144 -3.46 3.07 -19.38
N ARG A 145 -4.77 2.84 -19.21
CA ARG A 145 -5.73 3.92 -18.89
C ARG A 145 -5.48 4.48 -17.49
N HIS A 146 -5.18 3.61 -16.53
CA HIS A 146 -4.89 4.00 -15.16
C HIS A 146 -3.66 4.92 -15.11
N PHE A 147 -2.55 4.50 -15.72
CA PHE A 147 -1.34 5.30 -15.73
C PHE A 147 -1.53 6.62 -16.49
N LYS A 148 -2.28 6.66 -17.61
CA LYS A 148 -2.62 7.94 -18.28
C LYS A 148 -3.37 8.90 -17.36
N SER A 149 -4.28 8.39 -16.52
CA SER A 149 -5.01 9.22 -15.55
C SER A 149 -4.10 9.71 -14.43
N ILE A 150 -3.27 8.83 -13.88
CA ILE A 150 -2.26 9.18 -12.86
C ILE A 150 -1.28 10.23 -13.40
N GLN A 151 -0.79 10.06 -14.63
CA GLN A 151 0.07 11.00 -15.33
C GLN A 151 -0.55 12.38 -15.40
N LYS A 152 -1.81 12.45 -15.86
CA LYS A 152 -2.55 13.70 -15.97
C LYS A 152 -2.80 14.35 -14.61
N ALA A 153 -3.04 13.56 -13.57
CA ALA A 153 -3.34 14.06 -12.23
C ALA A 153 -2.09 14.59 -11.50
N LEU A 154 -0.95 13.89 -11.65
CA LEU A 154 0.28 14.21 -10.92
C LEU A 154 1.27 15.04 -11.74
N GLY A 155 1.13 15.12 -13.07
CA GLY A 155 1.95 15.97 -13.93
C GLY A 155 3.34 15.43 -14.26
N HIS A 156 3.60 14.14 -14.06
CA HIS A 156 4.90 13.50 -14.32
C HIS A 156 4.88 12.76 -15.66
N GLU A 157 6.00 12.70 -16.39
CA GLU A 157 6.08 11.91 -17.62
C GLU A 157 6.12 10.40 -17.33
N PHE A 158 5.70 9.59 -18.31
CA PHE A 158 5.69 8.12 -18.16
C PHE A 158 7.07 7.52 -17.87
N GLU A 159 8.12 8.14 -18.41
CA GLU A 159 9.51 7.71 -18.25
C GLU A 159 10.01 7.90 -16.81
N ASP A 160 9.38 8.82 -16.07
CA ASP A 160 9.73 9.11 -14.68
C ASP A 160 8.91 8.29 -13.67
N MET A 161 8.05 7.36 -14.14
CA MET A 161 7.23 6.51 -13.28
C MET A 161 7.85 5.13 -13.10
N SER A 162 7.96 4.66 -11.85
CA SER A 162 8.28 3.25 -11.61
C SER A 162 7.10 2.38 -12.07
N LYS A 163 7.38 1.32 -12.84
CA LYS A 163 6.39 0.31 -13.22
C LYS A 163 6.32 -0.83 -12.22
#